data_AF-A0A529LFZ6-F1
#
_entry.id   AF-A0A529LFZ6-F1
#
_cell.length_a   1.000
_cell.length_b   1.000
_cell.length_c   1.000
_cell.angle_alpha   90.00
_cell.angle_beta   90.00
_cell.angle_gamma   90.00
#
_symmetry.space_group_name_H-M   'P 1'
#
loop_
_entity.id
_entity.type
_entity.pdbx_description
1 polymer ?
#
loop_
_entity_poly.entity_id
_entity_poly.type
_entity_poly.pdbx_seq_one_letter_code
_entity_poly.pdbx_strand_id
1 'polypeptide(L)' 'MSIRFNFGGDEHIFGEVSEEMSLTSFFTGLSMTNAVRTAGIR' A
#
# COMPACT_ATOMS: atom_id res chain seq x y z
N MET A 1 -12.32 2.01 5.37
CA MET A 1 -11.05 1.44 4.88
C MET A 1 -9.92 2.16 5.60
N SER A 2 -9.18 1.47 6.45
CA SER A 2 -8.05 2.06 7.20
C SER A 2 -6.84 1.19 6.91
N ILE A 3 -5.83 1.74 6.22
CA ILE A 3 -4.57 1.04 5.97
C ILE A 3 -3.75 1.06 7.26
N ARG A 4 -3.27 -0.11 7.71
CA ARG A 4 -2.34 -0.16 8.83
C ARG A 4 -0.92 -0.05 8.31
N PHE A 5 -0.16 0.87 8.89
CA PHE A 5 1.24 1.05 8.55
C PHE A 5 2.13 0.50 9.65
N ASN A 6 3.20 -0.18 9.27
CA ASN A 6 4.24 -0.66 10.16
C ASN A 6 5.61 -0.49 9.51
N PHE A 7 6.67 -0.52 10.32
CA PHE A 7 8.03 -0.47 9.81
C PHE A 7 8.44 -1.84 9.28
N GLY A 8 8.92 -1.88 8.05
CA GLY A 8 9.48 -3.07 7.40
C GLY A 8 11.01 -3.14 7.52
N GLY A 9 11.59 -2.46 8.50
CA GLY A 9 13.02 -2.22 8.64
C GLY A 9 13.32 -0.73 8.76
N ASP A 10 14.53 -0.35 8.37
CA ASP A 10 15.02 1.02 8.31
C ASP A 10 14.60 1.76 7.02
N GLU A 11 14.52 1.06 5.89
CA GLU A 11 14.25 1.68 4.58
C GLU A 11 12.83 1.43 4.04
N HIS A 12 11.99 0.70 4.77
CA HIS A 12 10.69 0.25 4.27
C HIS A 12 9.54 0.53 5.24
N ILE A 13 8.38 0.90 4.68
CA ILE A 13 7.10 0.94 5.37
C ILE A 13 6.20 -0.13 4.75
N PHE A 14 5.63 -0.97 5.61
CA PHE A 14 4.63 -1.96 5.22
C PHE A 14 3.23 -1.38 5.41
N GLY A 15 2.37 -1.51 4.40
CA GLY A 15 0.99 -1.04 4.41
C GLY A 15 0.01 -2.19 4.21
N GLU A 16 -0.67 -2.62 5.26
CA GLU A 16 -1.71 -3.64 5.22
C GLU A 16 -3.05 -2.99 4.82
N VAL A 17 -3.52 -3.29 3.61
CA VAL A 17 -4.71 -2.66 3.01
C VAL A 17 -6.02 -3.17 3.64
N SER A 18 -6.06 -4.45 4.01
CA SER A 18 -7.19 -5.11 4.68
C SER A 18 -6.72 -6.39 5.36
N GLU A 19 -7.44 -6.83 6.39
CA GLU A 19 -7.30 -8.17 6.97
C GLU A 19 -7.88 -9.25 6.05
N GLU A 20 -8.87 -8.88 5.23
CA GLU A 20 -9.52 -9.80 4.32
C GLU A 20 -8.79 -9.86 2.96
N MET A 21 -8.55 -11.08 2.48
CA MET A 21 -8.12 -11.31 1.11
C MET A 21 -9.29 -11.11 0.16
N SER A 22 -9.39 -9.90 -0.39
CA SER A 22 -10.45 -9.52 -1.33
C SER A 22 -9.88 -8.90 -2.61
N LEU A 23 -10.63 -9.02 -3.71
CA LEU A 23 -10.30 -8.36 -4.98
C LEU A 23 -10.25 -6.83 -4.82
N THR A 24 -11.12 -6.26 -3.99
CA THR A 24 -11.12 -4.82 -3.71
C THR A 24 -9.81 -4.37 -3.06
N SER A 25 -9.30 -5.13 -2.09
CA SER A 25 -8.01 -4.88 -1.45
C SER A 25 -6.86 -4.98 -2.47
N PHE A 26 -6.91 -5.96 -3.37
CA PHE A 26 -5.92 -6.17 -4.43
C PHE A 26 -5.87 -4.99 -5.41
N PHE A 27 -7.02 -4.56 -5.96
CA PHE A 27 -7.07 -3.43 -6.87
C PHE A 27 -6.69 -2.10 -6.20
N THR A 28 -7.02 -1.95 -4.91
CA THR A 28 -6.55 -0.80 -4.11
C THR A 28 -5.03 -0.78 -4.07
N GLY A 29 -4.37 -1.90 -3.75
CA GLY A 29 -2.90 -1.99 -3.76
C GLY A 29 -2.27 -1.69 -5.12
N LEU A 30 -2.81 -2.23 -6.21
CA LEU A 30 -2.36 -1.91 -7.58
C LEU A 30 -2.46 -0.41 -7.88
N SER A 31 -3.59 0.22 -7.54
CA SER A 31 -3.79 1.65 -7.77
C SER A 31 -2.78 2.52 -7.02
N MET A 32 -2.38 2.12 -5.80
CA MET A 32 -1.38 2.85 -5.00
C MET A 32 -0.01 2.85 -5.67
N THR A 33 0.41 1.74 -6.28
CA THR A 33 1.71 1.69 -6.98
C THR A 33 1.76 2.66 -8.17
N ASN A 34 0.66 2.81 -8.90
CA ASN A 34 0.54 3.79 -9.98
C ASN A 34 0.54 5.22 -9.45
N ALA A 35 -0.14 5.47 -8.32
CA ALA A 35 -0.18 6.79 -7.69
C ALA A 35 1.21 7.23 -7.22
N VAL A 36 1.98 6.35 -6.55
CA VAL A 36 3.36 6.63 -6.11
C VAL A 36 4.26 6.93 -7.30
N ARG A 37 4.17 6.13 -8.37
CA ARG A 37 4.91 6.38 -9.62
C ARG A 37 4.59 7.76 -10.21
N THR A 38 3.31 8.13 -10.20
CA THR A 38 2.82 9.41 -10.75
C THR A 38 3.25 10.59 -9.89
N ALA A 39 3.32 10.41 -8.57
CA ALA A 39 3.76 11.45 -7.63
C ALA A 39 5.24 11.82 -7.77
N GLY A 40 6.06 10.99 -8.44
CA GLY A 40 7.46 11.30 -8.75
C GLY A 40 8.36 11.41 -7.52
N ILE A 41 7.99 10.74 -6.42
CA ILE A 41 8.77 10.70 -5.17
C ILE A 41 10.09 9.96 -5.45
N ARG A 42 11.22 10.55 -5.05
CA ARG A 42 12.58 10.03 -5.22
C ARG A 42 13.29 9.93 -3.89
#